data_AF-A0A150I1Z8-F1
#
_entry.id   AF-A0A150I1Z8-F1
#
_cell.length_a   1.000
_cell.length_b   1.000
_cell.length_c   1.000
_cell.angle_alpha   90.00
_cell.angle_beta   90.00
_cell.angle_gamma   90.00
#
_symmetry.space_group_name_H-M   'P 1'
#
loop_
_entity.id
_entity.type
_entity.pdbx_description
1 polymer ?
#
loop_
_entity_poly.entity_id
_entity_poly.type
_entity_poly.pdbx_seq_one_letter_code
_entity_poly.pdbx_strand_id
1 'polypeptide(L)'
;MSKTLKISISAIVLTALAYLILSPYFVIYQIRQAVERDDVNAVASYVDFPSVRQSFKDQFNNELLQEFPSRENEGSFVALGAMLASSMVDKMVDLMVTPQGISLLLQGKKFKEGLSFQGESARQPQNNALTTHQNGAEKVTYHSRYQSWNQFSVEIDDPKNQSSVNLILHREGLSWRVTEIMLPITQFK
;
A
#
# COMPACT_ATOMS: atom_id res chain seq x y z
N MET A 1 22.28 29.31 33.81
CA MET A 1 22.18 28.07 33.01
C MET A 1 23.58 27.61 32.63
N SER A 2 24.05 26.47 33.18
CA SER A 2 25.41 25.96 32.95
C SER A 2 25.63 25.62 31.47
N LYS A 3 26.86 25.75 30.97
CA LYS A 3 27.19 25.42 29.57
C LYS A 3 26.80 23.97 29.22
N THR A 4 26.96 23.06 30.17
CA THR A 4 26.54 21.65 30.05
C THR A 4 25.03 21.51 29.87
N LEU A 5 24.21 22.27 30.62
CA LEU A 5 22.75 22.23 30.47
C LEU A 5 22.30 22.75 29.09
N LYS A 6 22.96 23.80 28.56
CA LYS A 6 22.68 24.31 27.20
C LYS A 6 23.03 23.27 26.13
N ILE A 7 24.17 22.58 26.27
CA ILE A 7 24.59 21.53 25.35
C ILE A 7 23.62 20.34 25.40
N SER A 8 23.24 19.88 26.59
CA SER A 8 22.28 18.78 26.74
C SER A 8 20.92 19.12 26.13
N ILE A 9 20.39 20.33 26.37
CA ILE A 9 19.13 20.77 25.75
C ILE A 9 19.27 20.85 24.23
N SER A 10 20.36 21.42 23.73
CA SER A 10 20.62 21.48 22.29
C SER A 10 20.70 20.09 21.66
N ALA A 11 21.34 19.14 22.32
CA ALA A 11 21.42 17.76 21.85
C ALA A 11 20.04 17.09 21.81
N ILE A 12 19.23 17.24 22.87
CA ILE A 12 17.87 16.70 22.93
C ILE A 12 17.00 17.29 21.81
N VAL A 13 17.07 18.60 21.59
CA VAL A 13 16.32 19.28 20.52
C VAL A 13 16.75 18.78 19.15
N LEU A 14 18.06 18.64 18.90
CA LEU A 14 18.57 18.11 17.64
C LEU A 14 18.12 16.66 17.39
N THR A 15 18.17 15.82 18.42
CA THR A 15 17.68 14.43 18.31
C THR A 15 16.18 14.38 18.07
N ALA A 16 15.39 15.22 18.74
CA ALA A 16 13.95 15.31 18.50
C ALA A 16 13.64 15.76 17.06
N LEU A 17 14.33 16.78 16.55
CA LEU A 17 14.18 17.24 15.16
C LEU A 17 14.56 16.14 14.17
N ALA A 18 15.69 15.47 14.40
CA ALA A 18 16.11 14.35 13.54
C ALA A 18 15.06 13.24 13.54
N TYR A 19 14.52 12.86 14.70
CA TYR A 19 13.45 11.88 14.79
C TYR A 19 12.21 12.31 14.01
N LEU A 20 11.77 13.56 14.14
CA LEU A 20 10.59 14.07 13.42
C LEU A 20 10.76 13.96 11.90
N ILE A 21 11.95 14.22 11.37
CA ILE A 21 12.23 14.21 9.92
C ILE A 21 12.51 12.79 9.39
N LEU A 22 13.17 11.93 10.17
CA LEU A 22 13.56 10.59 9.72
C LEU A 22 12.52 9.51 10.08
N SER A 23 11.54 9.83 10.92
CA SER A 23 10.52 8.87 11.38
C SER A 23 9.79 8.08 10.26
N PRO A 24 9.34 8.66 9.13
CA PRO A 24 8.65 7.86 8.12
C PRO A 24 9.58 6.86 7.44
N TYR A 25 10.85 7.24 7.21
CA TYR A 25 11.85 6.33 6.62
C TYR A 25 12.10 5.11 7.52
N PHE A 26 12.12 5.31 8.83
CA PHE A 26 12.26 4.22 9.79
C PHE A 26 11.06 3.26 9.74
N VAL A 27 9.84 3.80 9.65
CA VAL A 27 8.62 2.97 9.54
C VAL A 27 8.60 2.19 8.23
N ILE A 28 8.91 2.82 7.09
CA ILE A 28 9.00 2.14 5.79
C ILE A 28 10.00 0.98 5.84
N TYR A 29 11.15 1.20 6.47
CA TYR A 29 12.16 0.16 6.64
C TYR A 29 11.63 -1.02 7.48
N GLN A 30 10.90 -0.76 8.57
CA GLN A 30 10.29 -1.80 9.39
C GLN A 30 9.20 -2.57 8.65
N ILE A 31 8.34 -1.88 7.89
CA ILE A 31 7.32 -2.51 7.04
C ILE A 31 8.02 -3.45 6.06
N ARG A 32 9.07 -2.97 5.37
CA ARG A 32 9.84 -3.79 4.44
C ARG A 32 10.43 -5.03 5.12
N GLN A 33 11.01 -4.89 6.31
CA GLN A 33 11.51 -6.06 7.06
C GLN A 33 10.39 -7.04 7.45
N ALA A 34 9.22 -6.55 7.85
CA ALA A 34 8.08 -7.39 8.19
C ALA A 34 7.59 -8.17 6.98
N VAL A 35 7.52 -7.50 5.82
CA VAL A 35 7.22 -8.09 4.51
C VAL A 35 8.24 -9.16 4.13
N GLU A 36 9.55 -8.86 4.25
CA GLU A 36 10.65 -9.80 3.94
C GLU A 36 10.65 -11.03 4.85
N ARG A 37 10.15 -10.91 6.09
CA ARG A 37 10.01 -12.01 7.07
C ARG A 37 8.68 -12.76 6.96
N ASP A 38 7.81 -12.37 6.03
CA ASP A 38 6.43 -12.88 5.90
C ASP A 38 5.61 -12.71 7.19
N ASP A 39 5.94 -11.69 7.99
CA ASP A 39 5.26 -11.39 9.26
C ASP A 39 4.03 -10.52 9.01
N VAL A 40 2.94 -11.19 8.66
CA VAL A 40 1.65 -10.58 8.35
C VAL A 40 1.12 -9.72 9.51
N ASN A 41 1.36 -10.11 10.76
CA ASN A 41 0.87 -9.38 11.92
C ASN A 41 1.65 -8.08 12.13
N ALA A 42 2.97 -8.12 11.95
CA ALA A 42 3.79 -6.91 11.99
C ALA A 42 3.39 -5.94 10.88
N VAL A 43 3.18 -6.41 9.65
CA VAL A 43 2.68 -5.58 8.55
C VAL A 43 1.34 -4.93 8.91
N ALA A 44 0.39 -5.71 9.40
CA ALA A 44 -0.93 -5.23 9.78
C ALA A 44 -0.89 -4.12 10.86
N SER A 45 0.09 -4.15 11.77
CA SER A 45 0.24 -3.14 12.81
C SER A 45 0.58 -1.73 12.28
N TYR A 46 1.13 -1.65 11.07
CA TYR A 46 1.48 -0.40 10.39
C TYR A 46 0.40 0.09 9.42
N VAL A 47 -0.70 -0.65 9.27
CA VAL A 47 -1.74 -0.37 8.27
C VAL A 47 -3.01 0.09 8.96
N ASP A 48 -3.53 1.24 8.54
CA ASP A 48 -4.87 1.68 8.90
C ASP A 48 -5.88 1.07 7.91
N PHE A 49 -6.44 -0.09 8.28
CA PHE A 49 -7.39 -0.82 7.43
C PHE A 49 -8.65 -0.02 7.09
N PRO A 50 -9.31 0.71 8.03
CA PRO A 50 -10.41 1.60 7.68
C PRO A 50 -10.05 2.63 6.60
N SER A 51 -8.91 3.30 6.74
CA SER A 51 -8.49 4.33 5.78
C SER A 51 -8.11 3.72 4.43
N VAL A 52 -7.37 2.61 4.43
CA VAL A 52 -6.97 1.91 3.20
C VAL A 52 -8.21 1.38 2.46
N ARG A 53 -9.18 0.82 3.18
CA ARG A 53 -10.48 0.40 2.63
C ARG A 53 -11.18 1.55 1.93
N GLN A 54 -11.29 2.70 2.58
CA GLN A 54 -11.94 3.87 2.00
C GLN A 54 -11.20 4.31 0.73
N SER A 55 -9.86 4.39 0.77
CA SER A 55 -9.05 4.79 -0.39
C SER A 55 -9.26 3.89 -1.60
N PHE A 56 -9.37 2.57 -1.41
CA PHE A 56 -9.66 1.66 -2.51
C PHE A 56 -11.08 1.82 -3.05
N LYS A 57 -12.09 1.98 -2.18
CA LYS A 57 -13.46 2.24 -2.63
C LYS A 57 -13.53 3.51 -3.48
N ASP A 58 -12.86 4.57 -3.04
CA ASP A 58 -12.82 5.84 -3.75
C ASP A 58 -12.13 5.68 -5.11
N GLN A 59 -11.00 4.96 -5.18
CA GLN A 59 -10.31 4.63 -6.44
C GLN A 59 -11.23 3.88 -7.41
N PHE A 60 -11.87 2.78 -6.98
CA PHE A 60 -12.76 2.00 -7.84
C PHE A 60 -14.00 2.78 -8.28
N ASN A 61 -14.60 3.57 -7.39
CA ASN A 61 -15.75 4.41 -7.72
C ASN A 61 -15.38 5.49 -8.75
N ASN A 62 -14.20 6.11 -8.61
CA ASN A 62 -13.71 7.11 -9.55
C ASN A 62 -13.46 6.52 -10.95
N GLU A 63 -12.96 5.29 -11.03
CA GLU A 63 -12.80 4.58 -12.31
C GLU A 63 -14.15 4.24 -12.95
N LEU A 64 -15.09 3.70 -12.17
CA LEU A 64 -16.43 3.43 -12.66
C LEU A 64 -17.12 4.68 -13.19
N LEU A 65 -16.96 5.83 -12.53
CA LEU A 65 -17.49 7.11 -12.98
C LEU A 65 -16.81 7.62 -14.26
N GLN A 66 -15.51 7.33 -14.46
CA GLN A 66 -14.80 7.68 -15.69
C GLN A 66 -15.20 6.80 -16.87
N GLU A 67 -15.38 5.49 -16.65
CA GLU A 67 -15.80 4.54 -17.69
C GLU A 67 -17.29 4.72 -18.06
N PHE A 68 -18.12 4.98 -17.05
CA PHE A 68 -19.57 5.15 -17.18
C PHE A 68 -20.00 6.51 -16.62
N PRO A 69 -19.69 7.62 -17.31
CA PRO A 69 -20.12 8.93 -16.86
C PRO A 69 -21.65 8.96 -16.80
N SER A 70 -22.19 9.24 -15.61
CA SER A 70 -23.63 9.30 -15.38
C SER A 70 -24.23 10.36 -16.30
N ARG A 71 -25.04 9.92 -17.28
CA ARG A 71 -25.84 10.84 -18.10
C ARG A 71 -27.12 11.13 -17.32
N GLU A 72 -27.42 12.41 -17.10
CA GLU A 72 -28.56 12.89 -16.29
C GLU A 72 -29.95 12.37 -16.72
N ASN A 73 -30.06 11.66 -17.86
CA ASN A 73 -31.32 11.19 -18.46
C ASN A 73 -31.56 9.67 -18.37
N GLU A 74 -30.73 8.91 -17.67
CA GLU A 74 -30.88 7.44 -17.62
C GLU A 74 -31.58 6.99 -16.34
N GLY A 75 -32.73 6.31 -16.49
CA GLY A 75 -33.72 6.05 -15.43
C GLY A 75 -33.32 5.01 -14.37
N SER A 76 -34.31 4.52 -13.60
CA SER A 76 -34.13 3.62 -12.44
C SER A 76 -33.24 2.39 -12.66
N PHE A 77 -33.01 1.95 -13.90
CA PHE A 77 -32.13 0.83 -14.21
C PHE A 77 -30.64 1.13 -13.99
N VAL A 78 -30.20 2.37 -14.23
CA VAL A 78 -28.81 2.79 -13.96
C VAL A 78 -28.53 2.81 -12.46
N ALA A 79 -29.50 3.26 -11.65
CA ALA A 79 -29.38 3.22 -10.20
C ALA A 79 -29.21 1.78 -9.67
N LEU A 80 -29.95 0.81 -10.21
CA LEU A 80 -29.78 -0.60 -9.85
C LEU A 80 -28.41 -1.16 -10.28
N GLY A 81 -27.94 -0.80 -11.47
CA GLY A 81 -26.60 -1.16 -11.95
C GLY A 81 -25.49 -0.61 -11.04
N ALA A 82 -25.59 0.66 -10.64
CA ALA A 82 -24.65 1.30 -9.72
C ALA A 82 -24.64 0.64 -8.34
N MET A 83 -25.81 0.26 -7.80
CA MET A 83 -25.89 -0.47 -6.52
C MET A 83 -25.22 -1.84 -6.61
N LEU A 84 -25.43 -2.59 -7.70
CA LEU A 84 -24.78 -3.87 -7.92
C LEU A 84 -23.25 -3.70 -8.05
N ALA A 85 -22.80 -2.74 -8.85
CA ALA A 85 -21.39 -2.43 -9.02
C ALA A 85 -20.73 -2.06 -7.69
N SER A 86 -21.35 -1.18 -6.89
CA SER A 86 -20.87 -0.80 -5.56
C SER A 86 -20.75 -2.02 -4.63
N SER A 87 -21.71 -2.95 -4.65
CA SER A 87 -21.64 -4.17 -3.84
C SER A 87 -20.50 -5.11 -4.27
N MET A 88 -20.14 -5.14 -5.57
CA MET A 88 -19.01 -5.90 -6.08
C MET A 88 -17.69 -5.27 -5.66
N VAL A 89 -17.57 -3.94 -5.78
CA VAL A 89 -16.42 -3.16 -5.29
C VAL A 89 -16.21 -3.43 -3.80
N ASP A 90 -17.26 -3.36 -2.99
CA ASP A 90 -17.18 -3.62 -1.55
C ASP A 90 -16.58 -5.01 -1.25
N LYS A 91 -17.06 -6.06 -1.94
CA LYS A 91 -16.52 -7.41 -1.78
C LYS A 91 -15.06 -7.52 -2.22
N MET A 92 -14.68 -6.88 -3.32
CA MET A 92 -13.30 -6.89 -3.80
C MET A 92 -12.36 -6.20 -2.81
N VAL A 93 -12.77 -5.03 -2.32
CA VAL A 93 -12.01 -4.28 -1.32
C VAL A 93 -11.88 -5.08 -0.03
N ASP A 94 -12.94 -5.75 0.44
CA ASP A 94 -12.89 -6.57 1.65
C ASP A 94 -11.92 -7.75 1.54
N LEU A 95 -11.67 -8.28 0.33
CA LEU A 95 -10.67 -9.33 0.09
C LEU A 95 -9.25 -8.76 0.08
N MET A 96 -9.04 -7.60 -0.53
CA MET A 96 -7.73 -6.95 -0.65
C MET A 96 -7.27 -6.34 0.67
N VAL A 97 -8.20 -5.75 1.44
CA VAL A 97 -7.92 -5.03 2.69
C VAL A 97 -7.97 -5.99 3.87
N THR A 98 -7.22 -7.08 3.74
CA THR A 98 -6.93 -8.06 4.78
C THR A 98 -5.45 -8.03 5.12
N PRO A 99 -5.03 -8.42 6.34
CA PRO A 99 -3.61 -8.52 6.68
C PRO A 99 -2.80 -9.30 5.63
N GLN A 100 -3.35 -10.41 5.15
CA GLN A 100 -2.75 -11.25 4.12
C GLN A 100 -2.75 -10.55 2.76
N GLY A 101 -3.87 -9.94 2.34
CA GLY A 101 -3.97 -9.23 1.07
C GLY A 101 -2.99 -8.07 0.97
N ILE A 102 -2.91 -7.22 2.00
CA ILE A 102 -1.96 -6.11 2.05
C ILE A 102 -0.52 -6.63 2.08
N SER A 103 -0.22 -7.67 2.85
CA SER A 103 1.13 -8.28 2.85
C SER A 103 1.51 -8.75 1.44
N LEU A 104 0.62 -9.47 0.74
CA LEU A 104 0.86 -9.93 -0.64
C LEU A 104 1.07 -8.77 -1.62
N LEU A 105 0.26 -7.71 -1.51
CA LEU A 105 0.40 -6.50 -2.32
C LEU A 105 1.76 -5.83 -2.08
N LEU A 106 2.19 -5.69 -0.83
CA LEU A 106 3.48 -5.11 -0.47
C LEU A 106 4.66 -5.99 -0.86
N GLN A 107 4.47 -7.32 -0.93
CA GLN A 107 5.46 -8.26 -1.48
C GLN A 107 5.58 -8.17 -3.00
N GLY A 108 4.70 -7.40 -3.68
CA GLY A 108 4.61 -7.38 -5.14
C GLY A 108 4.12 -8.71 -5.73
N LYS A 109 3.58 -9.62 -4.90
CA LYS A 109 2.99 -10.88 -5.37
C LYS A 109 1.65 -10.55 -6.02
N LYS A 110 1.42 -11.07 -7.23
CA LYS A 110 0.21 -10.77 -7.99
C LYS A 110 -1.01 -11.31 -7.26
N PHE A 111 -1.92 -10.42 -6.86
CA PHE A 111 -3.20 -10.78 -6.24
C PHE A 111 -4.06 -11.74 -7.11
N LYS A 112 -3.80 -11.80 -8.43
CA LYS A 112 -4.41 -12.75 -9.38
C LYS A 112 -4.31 -14.21 -8.94
N GLU A 113 -3.29 -14.61 -8.19
CA GLU A 113 -3.13 -16.01 -7.75
C GLU A 113 -4.11 -16.37 -6.60
N GLY A 114 -4.45 -15.41 -5.73
CA GLY A 114 -5.33 -15.61 -4.58
C GLY A 114 -6.83 -15.51 -4.89
N LEU A 115 -7.21 -14.90 -6.01
CA LEU A 115 -8.60 -14.75 -6.46
C LEU A 115 -9.10 -15.91 -7.35
N SER A 116 -8.40 -17.04 -7.37
CA SER A 116 -8.80 -18.26 -8.07
C SER A 116 -10.04 -18.88 -7.39
N PHE A 117 -11.20 -18.23 -7.52
CA PHE A 117 -12.49 -18.76 -7.09
C PHE A 117 -12.99 -19.75 -8.15
N GLN A 118 -12.63 -21.02 -8.01
CA GLN A 118 -13.45 -22.24 -8.22
C GLN A 118 -12.50 -23.45 -8.32
N GLY A 119 -12.84 -24.51 -7.59
CA GLY A 119 -11.88 -25.47 -7.05
C GLY A 119 -11.20 -26.39 -8.06
N GLU A 120 -9.95 -26.70 -7.77
CA GLU A 120 -9.39 -28.02 -8.04
C GLU A 120 -8.24 -28.33 -7.07
N SER A 121 -8.44 -29.41 -6.31
CA SER A 121 -7.48 -30.39 -5.83
C SER A 121 -6.20 -29.95 -5.10
N ALA A 122 -6.16 -30.37 -3.83
CA ALA A 122 -4.94 -30.68 -3.11
C ALA A 122 -4.01 -31.60 -3.93
N ARG A 123 -2.71 -31.23 -4.04
CA ARG A 123 -1.54 -32.14 -4.00
C ARG A 123 -0.19 -31.40 -4.07
N GLN A 124 0.46 -31.33 -2.91
CA GLN A 124 1.90 -31.49 -2.58
C GLN A 124 3.04 -30.66 -3.25
N PRO A 125 4.16 -30.47 -2.50
CA PRO A 125 5.23 -29.52 -2.81
C PRO A 125 6.22 -30.12 -3.82
N GLN A 126 6.68 -29.31 -4.76
CA GLN A 126 7.84 -29.65 -5.59
C GLN A 126 8.94 -28.60 -5.44
N ASN A 127 9.99 -29.03 -4.74
CA ASN A 127 11.34 -28.55 -4.94
C ASN A 127 11.68 -28.57 -6.43
N ASN A 128 12.11 -27.42 -6.96
CA ASN A 128 13.02 -27.22 -8.09
C ASN A 128 13.19 -25.70 -8.20
N ALA A 129 14.36 -25.10 -8.39
CA ALA A 129 15.75 -25.51 -8.35
C ALA A 129 16.52 -24.18 -8.24
N LEU A 130 17.73 -24.21 -7.70
CA LEU A 130 18.62 -23.07 -7.74
C LEU A 130 18.94 -22.77 -9.22
N THR A 131 18.47 -21.64 -9.74
CA THR A 131 19.04 -21.01 -10.93
C THR A 131 19.41 -19.58 -10.60
N THR A 132 20.70 -19.39 -10.36
CA THR A 132 21.37 -18.10 -10.49
C THR A 132 21.10 -17.55 -11.89
N HIS A 133 20.26 -16.53 -11.99
CA HIS A 133 20.29 -15.58 -13.10
C HIS A 133 20.80 -14.24 -12.56
N GLN A 134 22.14 -14.09 -12.60
CA GLN A 134 22.78 -12.79 -12.69
C GLN A 134 22.37 -12.18 -14.04
N ASN A 135 21.41 -11.27 -14.04
CA ASN A 135 21.14 -10.37 -15.18
C ASN A 135 20.74 -9.02 -14.60
N GLY A 136 21.40 -7.96 -15.10
CA GLY A 136 21.53 -6.63 -14.50
C GLY A 136 20.32 -6.16 -13.69
N ALA A 137 20.54 -5.90 -12.41
CA ALA A 137 19.55 -5.32 -11.51
C ALA A 137 19.20 -3.91 -11.99
N GLU A 138 18.22 -3.81 -12.89
CA GLU A 138 17.50 -2.58 -13.15
C GLU A 138 16.90 -2.15 -11.82
N LYS A 139 17.48 -1.09 -11.25
CA LYS A 139 17.25 -0.71 -9.85
C LYS A 139 15.81 -0.22 -9.72
N VAL A 140 15.00 -0.92 -8.93
CA VAL A 140 13.71 -0.39 -8.44
C VAL A 140 13.98 1.01 -7.89
N THR A 141 13.33 2.01 -8.47
CA THR A 141 13.55 3.41 -8.09
C THR A 141 12.49 3.78 -7.06
N TYR A 142 12.94 4.37 -5.97
CA TYR A 142 12.08 4.78 -4.86
C TYR A 142 12.06 6.29 -4.82
N HIS A 143 10.94 6.89 -5.16
CA HIS A 143 10.72 8.32 -5.06
C HIS A 143 9.93 8.61 -3.79
N SER A 144 10.58 9.24 -2.81
CA SER A 144 9.96 9.57 -1.52
C SER A 144 9.80 11.08 -1.38
N ARG A 145 8.62 11.57 -1.01
CA ARG A 145 8.35 12.99 -0.84
C ARG A 145 7.42 13.25 0.34
N TYR A 146 7.71 14.31 1.10
CA TYR A 146 6.76 14.89 2.04
C TYR A 146 5.72 15.71 1.27
N GLN A 147 4.45 15.31 1.36
CA GLN A 147 3.33 16.10 0.82
C GLN A 147 2.88 17.15 1.84
N SER A 148 2.92 16.81 3.13
CA SER A 148 2.64 17.72 4.24
C SER A 148 3.41 17.30 5.49
N TRP A 149 3.27 18.05 6.59
CA TRP A 149 3.88 17.69 7.88
C TRP A 149 3.44 16.31 8.41
N ASN A 150 2.22 15.90 8.06
CA ASN A 150 1.63 14.63 8.52
C ASN A 150 1.44 13.63 7.39
N GLN A 151 1.92 13.91 6.17
CA GLN A 151 1.69 13.05 5.00
C GLN A 151 2.97 12.85 4.22
N PHE A 152 3.35 11.59 4.06
CA PHE A 152 4.54 11.17 3.34
C PHE A 152 4.17 10.16 2.26
N SER A 153 4.57 10.41 1.02
CA SER A 153 4.30 9.52 -0.10
C SER A 153 5.55 8.84 -0.60
N VAL A 154 5.43 7.56 -0.92
CA VAL A 154 6.48 6.73 -1.51
C VAL A 154 5.95 6.15 -2.80
N GLU A 155 6.52 6.58 -3.90
CA GLU A 155 6.30 5.99 -5.21
C GLU A 155 7.39 4.94 -5.46
N ILE A 156 6.94 3.71 -5.72
CA ILE A 156 7.81 2.57 -5.99
C ILE A 156 7.66 2.24 -7.47
N ASP A 157 8.67 2.60 -8.25
CA ASP A 157 8.73 2.29 -9.68
C ASP A 157 9.38 0.92 -9.87
N ASP A 158 8.58 -0.08 -10.24
CA ASP A 158 9.10 -1.38 -10.65
C ASP A 158 9.27 -1.44 -12.18
N PRO A 159 10.51 -1.30 -12.69
CA PRO A 159 10.77 -1.35 -14.13
C PRO A 159 10.47 -2.74 -14.73
N LYS A 160 10.46 -3.81 -13.92
CA LYS A 160 10.17 -5.17 -14.41
C LYS A 160 8.69 -5.42 -14.65
N ASN A 161 7.81 -4.71 -13.93
CA ASN A 161 6.37 -4.94 -13.97
C ASN A 161 5.58 -3.72 -14.49
N GLN A 162 6.27 -2.67 -14.95
CA GLN A 162 5.68 -1.42 -15.49
C GLN A 162 4.52 -0.90 -14.62
N SER A 163 4.69 -1.01 -13.31
CA SER A 163 3.67 -0.71 -12.32
C SER A 163 4.29 0.15 -11.25
N SER A 164 3.84 1.40 -11.14
CA SER A 164 4.20 2.27 -10.02
C SER A 164 3.15 2.10 -8.92
N VAL A 165 3.59 1.73 -7.73
CA VAL A 165 2.72 1.68 -6.54
C VAL A 165 3.02 2.90 -5.70
N ASN A 166 2.00 3.70 -5.41
CA ASN A 166 2.15 4.87 -4.54
C ASN A 166 1.54 4.57 -3.17
N LEU A 167 2.37 4.64 -2.14
CA LEU A 167 1.98 4.44 -0.76
C LEU A 167 1.95 5.77 -0.04
N ILE A 168 0.83 6.07 0.63
CA ILE A 168 0.68 7.27 1.42
C ILE A 168 0.63 6.88 2.90
N LEU A 169 1.56 7.45 3.65
CA LEU A 169 1.64 7.32 5.09
C LEU A 169 1.11 8.59 5.75
N HIS A 170 0.23 8.41 6.74
CA HIS A 170 -0.23 9.47 7.62
C HIS A 170 0.41 9.34 8.99
N ARG A 171 0.69 10.49 9.61
CA ARG A 171 1.25 10.56 10.95
C ARG A 171 0.17 10.53 12.02
N GLU A 172 0.21 9.52 12.87
CA GLU A 172 -0.62 9.41 14.08
C GLU A 172 0.25 9.57 15.33
N GLY A 173 0.22 10.77 15.93
CA GLY A 173 1.06 11.13 17.07
C GLY A 173 2.55 11.20 16.71
N LEU A 174 3.32 10.19 17.15
CA LEU A 174 4.76 10.05 16.86
C LEU A 174 5.08 8.89 15.91
N SER A 175 4.04 8.21 15.42
CA SER A 175 4.12 7.01 14.58
C SER A 175 3.50 7.31 13.21
N TRP A 176 3.91 6.53 12.20
CA TRP A 176 3.34 6.60 10.86
C TRP A 176 2.57 5.33 10.57
N ARG A 177 1.45 5.47 9.87
CA ARG A 177 0.64 4.36 9.38
C ARG A 177 0.36 4.53 7.90
N VAL A 178 0.28 3.41 7.18
CA VAL A 178 -0.16 3.37 5.80
C VAL A 178 -1.66 3.56 5.79
N THR A 179 -2.12 4.67 5.21
CA THR A 179 -3.55 5.01 5.12
C THR A 179 -4.09 4.83 3.72
N GLU A 180 -3.23 4.83 2.71
CA GLU A 180 -3.65 4.69 1.32
C GLU A 180 -2.58 3.97 0.50
N ILE A 181 -3.05 3.09 -0.38
CA ILE A 181 -2.24 2.34 -1.33
C ILE A 181 -2.91 2.56 -2.69
N MET A 182 -2.25 3.29 -3.57
CA MET A 182 -2.71 3.50 -4.94
C MET A 182 -2.07 2.43 -5.83
N LEU A 183 -2.94 1.64 -6.46
CA LEU A 183 -2.52 0.62 -7.42
C LEU A 183 -2.60 1.17 -8.83
N PRO A 184 -1.65 0.83 -9.73
CA PRO A 184 -1.74 1.15 -11.15
C PRO A 184 -2.79 0.23 -11.78
N ILE A 185 -4.03 0.66 -11.71
CA ILE A 185 -5.23 0.01 -12.24
C ILE A 185 -5.23 -0.18 -13.77
N THR A 186 -4.22 0.31 -14.49
CA THR A 186 -4.02 0.09 -15.94
C THR A 186 -3.79 -1.39 -16.31
N GLN A 187 -3.57 -2.29 -15.33
CA GLN A 187 -3.34 -3.73 -15.52
C GLN A 187 -4.63 -4.57 -15.68
N PHE A 188 -5.83 -3.96 -15.66
CA PHE A 188 -7.11 -4.65 -15.84
C PHE A 188 -7.67 -4.59 -17.28
N LYS A 189 -6.93 -4.03 -18.23
CA LYS A 189 -7.31 -3.95 -19.64
C LYS A 189 -6.74 -5.10 -20.48
#